data_AF-A0A9Q0YP54-F1
#
_entry.id   AF-A0A9Q0YP54-F1
#
_cell.length_a   1.000
_cell.length_b   1.000
_cell.length_c   1.000
_cell.angle_alpha   90.00
_cell.angle_beta   90.00
_cell.angle_gamma   90.00
#
_symmetry.space_group_name_H-M   'P 1'
#
loop_
_entity.id
_entity.type
_entity.pdbx_description
1 polymer ?
#
loop_
_entity_poly.entity_id
_entity_poly.type
_entity_poly.pdbx_seq_one_letter_code
_entity_poly.pdbx_strand_id
1 'polypeptide(L)'
;MAASMIKLVVKWSGQEYEITDLLGTDTVKDLKDVIKMKTGVLPERQKLLGLKLKGKVPADDVQLSELKIKPNTKIMMMGTCEETIAAANEKPADIGEVIDDFDFEETEIQTNQREEFLKKVEKRVKEYKIEVLNEPRPGKKLLVLDVDYTLFGKWTWQSF
;
A
#
# COMPACT_ATOMS: atom_id res chain seq x y z
N MET A 1 -14.64 -39.59 9.25
CA MET A 1 -13.56 -38.64 8.97
C MET A 1 -13.16 -38.01 10.30
N ALA A 2 -11.96 -38.28 10.81
CA ALA A 2 -11.57 -37.88 12.16
C ALA A 2 -11.40 -36.36 12.24
N ALA A 3 -12.12 -35.70 13.15
CA ALA A 3 -11.90 -34.30 13.47
C ALA A 3 -10.56 -34.18 14.21
N SER A 4 -9.47 -33.90 13.49
CA SER A 4 -8.18 -33.65 14.11
C SER A 4 -8.17 -32.25 14.71
N MET A 5 -7.96 -32.15 16.02
CA MET A 5 -7.72 -30.86 16.69
C MET A 5 -6.44 -30.22 16.15
N ILE A 6 -6.53 -28.95 15.78
CA ILE A 6 -5.41 -28.16 15.28
C ILE A 6 -4.89 -27.31 16.42
N LYS A 7 -3.59 -27.43 16.68
CA LYS A 7 -2.86 -26.60 17.64
C LYS A 7 -1.93 -25.67 16.88
N LEU A 8 -2.09 -24.37 17.04
CA LEU A 8 -1.24 -23.35 16.43
C LEU A 8 -0.95 -22.22 17.42
N VAL A 9 0.15 -21.51 17.22
CA VAL A 9 0.56 -20.40 18.07
C VAL A 9 0.62 -19.14 17.24
N VAL A 10 -0.13 -18.11 17.63
CA VAL A 10 -0.19 -16.82 16.95
C VAL A 10 0.63 -15.80 17.73
N LYS A 11 1.69 -15.25 17.13
CA LYS A 11 2.47 -14.17 17.72
C LYS A 11 1.94 -12.82 17.25
N TRP A 12 1.48 -11.98 18.17
CA TRP A 12 0.96 -10.64 17.90
C TRP A 12 1.43 -9.66 18.98
N SER A 13 1.89 -8.46 18.58
CA SER A 13 2.37 -7.40 19.48
C SER A 13 3.38 -7.87 20.56
N GLY A 14 4.25 -8.81 20.20
CA GLY A 14 5.25 -9.38 21.11
C GLY A 14 4.74 -10.48 22.06
N GLN A 15 3.43 -10.76 22.07
CA GLN A 15 2.81 -11.83 22.86
C GLN A 15 2.51 -13.07 21.99
N GLU A 16 2.54 -14.25 22.59
CA GLU A 16 2.21 -15.52 21.92
C GLU A 16 0.85 -16.03 22.43
N TYR A 17 -0.06 -16.31 21.50
CA TYR A 17 -1.42 -16.79 21.75
C TYR A 17 -1.57 -18.22 21.22
N GLU A 18 -1.71 -19.19 22.11
CA GLU A 18 -1.96 -20.58 21.70
C GLU A 18 -3.44 -20.78 21.36
N ILE A 19 -3.72 -21.35 20.19
CA ILE A 19 -5.05 -21.68 19.71
C ILE A 19 -5.16 -23.20 19.61
N THR A 20 -6.00 -23.78 20.48
CA THR A 20 -6.22 -25.23 20.62
C THR A 20 -7.65 -25.66 20.29
N ASP A 21 -8.55 -24.68 20.15
CA ASP A 21 -10.00 -24.89 20.13
C ASP A 21 -10.56 -25.07 18.71
N LEU A 22 -9.69 -25.34 17.72
CA LEU A 22 -10.06 -25.46 16.32
C LEU A 22 -9.95 -26.90 15.84
N LEU A 23 -10.93 -27.31 15.06
CA LEU A 23 -11.00 -28.59 14.37
C LEU A 23 -10.55 -28.44 12.92
N GLY A 24 -10.09 -29.54 12.30
CA GLY A 24 -9.75 -29.55 10.88
C GLY A 24 -10.94 -29.27 9.94
N THR A 25 -12.18 -29.36 10.43
CA THR A 25 -13.41 -28.99 9.72
C THR A 25 -13.69 -27.50 9.72
N ASP A 26 -13.06 -26.75 10.63
CA ASP A 26 -13.31 -25.32 10.78
C ASP A 26 -12.62 -24.56 9.67
N THR A 27 -13.10 -23.35 9.42
CA THR A 27 -12.63 -22.48 8.33
C THR A 27 -11.60 -21.47 8.81
N VAL A 28 -10.91 -20.82 7.87
CA VAL A 28 -10.03 -19.68 8.17
C VAL A 28 -10.79 -18.54 8.85
N LYS A 29 -12.07 -18.38 8.55
CA LYS A 29 -12.94 -17.42 9.23
C LYS A 29 -13.05 -17.72 10.73
N ASP A 30 -13.31 -18.98 11.10
CA ASP A 30 -13.40 -19.40 12.51
C ASP A 30 -12.08 -19.14 13.25
N LEU A 31 -10.94 -19.39 12.59
CA LEU A 31 -9.63 -19.03 13.13
C LEU A 31 -9.52 -17.52 13.40
N LYS A 32 -9.95 -16.68 12.47
CA LYS A 32 -9.93 -15.22 12.64
C LYS A 32 -10.86 -14.77 13.77
N ASP A 33 -12.01 -15.40 13.93
CA ASP A 33 -12.95 -15.08 15.01
C ASP A 33 -12.39 -15.48 16.38
N VAL A 34 -11.72 -16.62 16.49
CA VAL A 34 -11.00 -17.01 17.71
C VAL A 34 -9.85 -16.03 18.01
N ILE A 35 -9.11 -15.59 17.00
CA ILE A 35 -8.07 -14.57 17.16
C ILE A 35 -8.67 -13.24 17.62
N LYS A 36 -9.84 -12.83 17.08
CA LYS A 36 -10.56 -11.62 17.52
C LYS A 36 -10.93 -11.73 19.00
N MET A 37 -11.43 -12.87 19.45
CA MET A 37 -11.77 -13.07 20.86
C MET A 37 -10.54 -12.96 21.79
N LYS A 38 -9.36 -13.42 21.35
CA LYS A 38 -8.15 -13.39 22.18
C LYS A 38 -7.38 -12.05 22.11
N THR A 39 -7.37 -11.40 20.96
CA THR A 39 -6.52 -10.22 20.68
C THR A 39 -7.31 -8.91 20.56
N GLY A 40 -8.64 -8.97 20.43
CA GLY A 40 -9.48 -7.80 20.14
C GLY A 40 -9.41 -7.29 18.70
N VAL A 41 -8.49 -7.81 17.87
CA VAL A 41 -8.31 -7.36 16.48
C VAL A 41 -9.41 -7.93 15.59
N LEU A 42 -10.09 -7.08 14.81
CA LEU A 42 -11.13 -7.52 13.88
C LEU A 42 -10.60 -8.46 12.77
N PRO A 43 -11.37 -9.48 12.34
CA PRO A 43 -11.01 -10.42 11.27
C PRO A 43 -10.56 -9.76 9.97
N GLU A 44 -11.15 -8.62 9.62
CA GLU A 44 -10.81 -7.84 8.42
C GLU A 44 -9.43 -7.20 8.50
N ARG A 45 -8.95 -6.90 9.71
CA ARG A 45 -7.65 -6.25 9.98
C ARG A 45 -6.56 -7.23 10.40
N GLN A 46 -6.88 -8.52 10.50
CA GLN A 46 -5.93 -9.57 10.82
C GLN A 46 -5.20 -10.04 9.55
N LYS A 47 -3.91 -9.70 9.45
CA LYS A 47 -3.01 -10.22 8.42
C LYS A 47 -2.17 -11.36 9.00
N LEU A 48 -2.57 -12.59 8.69
CA LEU A 48 -1.88 -13.80 9.12
C LEU A 48 -0.68 -14.08 8.21
N LEU A 49 0.53 -13.92 8.75
CA LEU A 49 1.80 -14.24 8.10
C LEU A 49 2.26 -15.63 8.53
N GLY A 50 2.54 -16.49 7.54
CA GLY A 50 3.01 -17.86 7.78
C GLY A 50 1.99 -18.95 7.44
N LEU A 51 0.71 -18.59 7.26
CA LEU A 51 -0.29 -19.47 6.64
C LEU A 51 -0.23 -19.30 5.12
N LYS A 52 0.48 -20.19 4.44
CA LYS A 52 0.55 -20.21 2.97
C LYS A 52 -0.22 -21.42 2.44
N LEU A 53 -1.29 -21.17 1.71
CA LEU A 53 -1.93 -22.18 0.87
C LEU A 53 -1.41 -21.98 -0.56
N LYS A 54 -0.59 -22.91 -1.06
CA LYS A 54 0.01 -22.83 -2.43
C LYS A 54 0.66 -21.47 -2.75
N GLY A 55 1.31 -20.84 -1.76
CA GLY A 55 1.99 -19.54 -1.93
C GLY A 55 1.10 -18.30 -1.88
N LYS A 56 -0.22 -18.45 -1.71
CA LYS A 56 -1.17 -17.33 -1.51
C LYS A 56 -1.76 -17.36 -0.10
N VAL A 57 -2.29 -16.21 0.33
CA VAL A 57 -3.07 -16.09 1.57
C VAL A 57 -4.36 -16.87 1.35
N PRO A 58 -4.73 -17.80 2.26
CA PRO A 58 -5.96 -18.55 2.10
C PRO A 58 -7.18 -17.64 2.23
N ALA A 59 -8.21 -17.93 1.43
CA ALA A 59 -9.51 -17.29 1.54
C ALA A 59 -10.25 -17.76 2.81
N ASP A 60 -11.24 -16.98 3.24
CA ASP A 60 -11.95 -17.21 4.50
C ASP A 60 -12.75 -18.52 4.51
N ASP A 61 -13.16 -19.00 3.32
CA ASP A 61 -13.93 -20.24 3.13
C ASP A 61 -13.06 -21.51 3.12
N VAL A 62 -11.73 -21.37 3.20
CA VAL A 62 -10.82 -22.53 3.17
C VAL A 62 -10.84 -23.26 4.51
N GLN A 63 -10.96 -24.58 4.48
CA GLN A 63 -10.87 -25.40 5.69
C GLN A 63 -9.43 -25.48 6.22
N LEU A 64 -9.29 -25.48 7.54
CA LEU A 64 -7.99 -25.59 8.20
C LEU A 64 -7.27 -26.91 7.89
N SER A 65 -8.01 -27.98 7.56
CA SER A 65 -7.43 -29.24 7.09
C SER A 65 -6.69 -29.11 5.76
N GLU A 66 -7.14 -28.26 4.84
CA GLU A 66 -6.50 -28.04 3.53
C GLU A 66 -5.17 -27.29 3.65
N LEU A 67 -5.01 -26.52 4.73
CA LEU A 67 -3.82 -25.72 5.01
C LEU A 67 -2.62 -26.55 5.46
N LYS A 68 -2.78 -27.87 5.67
CA LYS A 68 -1.73 -28.80 6.13
C LYS A 68 -0.92 -28.22 7.30
N ILE A 69 -1.62 -27.59 8.24
CA ILE A 69 -0.99 -26.94 9.40
C ILE A 69 -0.39 -28.04 10.27
N LYS A 70 0.93 -28.00 10.49
CA LYS A 70 1.58 -28.91 11.43
C LYS A 70 1.13 -28.56 12.85
N PRO A 71 0.93 -29.54 13.74
CA PRO A 71 0.67 -29.26 15.14
C PRO A 71 1.83 -28.42 15.69
N ASN A 72 1.50 -27.33 16.41
CA ASN A 72 2.44 -26.35 16.96
C ASN A 72 3.10 -25.39 15.94
N THR A 73 2.41 -25.09 14.84
CA THR A 73 2.91 -24.08 13.88
C THR A 73 2.84 -22.68 14.51
N LYS A 74 3.98 -21.99 14.55
CA LYS A 74 4.05 -20.57 14.94
C LYS A 74 3.78 -19.69 13.73
N ILE A 75 2.74 -18.87 13.80
CA ILE A 75 2.38 -17.87 12.79
C ILE A 75 2.48 -16.48 13.39
N MET A 76 2.83 -15.47 12.58
CA MET A 76 2.84 -14.08 13.02
C MET A 76 1.56 -13.41 12.53
N MET A 77 0.87 -12.69 13.41
CA MET A 77 -0.29 -11.88 13.03
C MET A 77 0.08 -10.41 13.10
N MET A 78 -0.28 -9.66 12.06
CA MET A 78 -0.23 -8.19 12.07
C MET A 78 -1.66 -7.66 12.00
N GLY A 79 -1.99 -6.73 12.88
CA GLY A 79 -3.28 -6.07 12.92
C GLY A 79 -3.29 -5.07 14.08
N THR A 80 -4.05 -3.99 13.92
CA THR A 80 -4.23 -2.96 14.95
C THR A 80 -5.63 -3.08 15.55
N CYS A 81 -5.74 -2.97 16.88
CA CYS A 81 -7.02 -2.92 17.56
C CYS A 81 -7.70 -1.57 17.29
N GLU A 82 -9.03 -1.55 17.17
CA GLU A 82 -9.79 -0.32 16.99
C GLU A 82 -9.68 0.61 18.20
N GLU A 83 -9.52 0.08 19.42
CA GLU A 83 -9.32 0.89 20.63
C GLU A 83 -8.01 1.69 20.59
N THR A 84 -6.96 1.13 19.99
CA THR A 84 -5.68 1.85 19.81
C THR A 84 -5.78 2.93 18.73
N ILE A 85 -6.66 2.75 17.75
CA ILE A 85 -6.93 3.75 16.70
C ILE A 85 -7.82 4.85 17.26
N ALA A 86 -8.78 4.53 18.14
CA ALA A 86 -9.59 5.51 18.84
C ALA A 86 -8.72 6.37 19.77
N ALA A 87 -7.85 5.75 20.58
CA ALA A 87 -6.90 6.48 21.44
C ALA A 87 -5.84 7.29 20.66
N ALA A 88 -5.45 6.84 19.46
CA ALA A 88 -4.58 7.62 18.57
C ALA A 88 -5.31 8.75 17.82
N ASN A 89 -6.65 8.65 17.68
CA ASN A 89 -7.50 9.71 17.13
C ASN A 89 -8.05 10.66 18.21
N GLU A 90 -7.92 10.32 19.49
CA GLU A 90 -8.13 11.27 20.57
C GLU A 90 -7.01 12.32 20.48
N LYS A 91 -7.37 13.45 19.86
CA LYS A 91 -6.52 14.63 19.76
C LYS A 91 -5.94 14.93 21.16
N PRO A 92 -4.61 15.02 21.32
CA PRO A 92 -4.05 15.54 22.56
C PRO A 92 -4.68 16.92 22.83
N ALA A 93 -5.18 17.16 24.04
CA ALA A 93 -5.81 18.43 24.42
C ALA A 93 -4.82 19.62 24.43
N ASP A 94 -3.53 19.35 24.23
CA ASP A 94 -2.44 20.33 24.17
C ASP A 94 -1.62 20.12 22.89
N ILE A 95 -2.31 20.12 21.74
CA ILE A 95 -1.68 20.59 20.51
C ILE A 95 -1.65 22.12 20.61
N GLY A 96 -0.58 22.67 21.16
CA GLY A 96 -0.22 24.07 20.92
C GLY A 96 -0.33 24.39 19.43
N GLU A 97 -0.62 25.65 19.07
CA GLU A 97 -0.95 26.10 17.70
C GLU A 97 -0.36 25.18 16.65
N VAL A 98 -1.23 24.33 16.08
CA VAL A 98 -0.88 23.49 14.94
C VAL A 98 -0.61 24.46 13.81
N ILE A 99 0.64 24.86 13.67
CA ILE A 99 1.14 25.53 12.48
C ILE A 99 1.05 24.45 11.41
N ASP A 100 0.11 24.63 10.50
CA ASP A 100 -0.06 23.77 9.35
C ASP A 100 1.18 23.96 8.46
N ASP A 101 2.09 22.99 8.45
CA ASP A 101 3.27 22.95 7.56
C ASP A 101 2.87 22.91 6.06
N PHE A 102 1.56 22.83 5.76
CA PHE A 102 0.96 22.97 4.43
C PHE A 102 0.26 24.32 4.19
N ASP A 103 -0.03 25.14 5.22
CA ASP A 103 -0.42 26.55 5.04
C ASP A 103 0.85 27.40 4.91
N PHE A 104 1.56 27.20 3.80
CA PHE A 104 2.17 28.37 3.19
C PHE A 104 0.99 29.24 2.75
N GLU A 105 0.78 30.39 3.39
CA GLU A 105 -0.03 31.45 2.80
C GLU A 105 0.39 31.54 1.34
N GLU A 106 -0.51 31.09 0.48
CA GLU A 106 -0.40 31.09 -0.96
C GLU A 106 -0.46 32.55 -1.41
N THR A 107 0.59 33.31 -1.08
CA THR A 107 1.11 34.23 -2.06
C THR A 107 1.53 33.33 -3.21
N GLU A 108 0.63 33.16 -4.18
CA GLU A 108 0.89 32.60 -5.50
C GLU A 108 2.06 33.38 -6.13
N ILE A 109 3.28 33.12 -5.69
CA ILE A 109 4.45 33.43 -6.48
C ILE A 109 4.39 32.37 -7.57
N GLN A 110 3.71 32.69 -8.67
CA GLN A 110 3.66 31.88 -9.87
C GLN A 110 5.07 31.35 -10.11
N THR A 111 5.27 30.04 -9.90
CA THR A 111 6.59 29.40 -9.93
C THR A 111 7.33 29.65 -11.24
N ASN A 112 6.62 30.05 -12.29
CA ASN A 112 7.10 30.57 -13.56
C ASN A 112 8.09 31.75 -13.49
N GLN A 113 8.11 32.52 -12.39
CA GLN A 113 8.96 33.73 -12.28
C GLN A 113 10.06 33.64 -11.22
N ARG A 114 10.31 32.46 -10.62
CA ARG A 114 11.46 32.35 -9.71
C ARG A 114 12.76 32.43 -10.52
N GLU A 115 13.68 33.27 -10.08
CA GLU A 115 14.98 33.48 -10.74
C GLU A 115 15.77 32.18 -10.95
N GLU A 116 15.62 31.21 -10.05
CA GLU A 116 16.31 29.91 -10.15
C GLU A 116 15.87 29.11 -11.37
N PHE A 117 14.58 29.13 -11.72
CA PHE A 117 14.06 28.45 -12.91
C PHE A 117 14.43 29.20 -14.19
N LEU A 118 14.37 30.55 -14.17
CA LEU A 118 14.82 31.38 -15.27
C LEU A 118 16.30 31.16 -15.58
N LYS A 119 17.17 31.10 -14.56
CA LYS A 119 18.61 30.81 -14.72
C LYS A 119 18.86 29.43 -15.34
N LYS A 120 18.06 28.41 -14.99
CA LYS A 120 18.13 27.07 -15.62
C LYS A 120 17.72 27.10 -17.09
N VAL A 121 16.63 27.81 -17.41
CA VAL A 121 16.16 27.99 -18.80
C VAL A 121 17.22 28.75 -19.62
N GLU A 122 17.73 29.87 -19.12
CA GLU A 122 18.77 30.66 -19.80
C GLU A 122 20.04 29.84 -20.07
N LYS A 123 20.48 29.04 -19.08
CA LYS A 123 21.62 28.15 -19.26
C LYS A 123 21.36 27.18 -20.41
N ARG A 124 20.17 26.58 -20.46
CA ARG A 124 19.81 25.64 -21.53
C ARG A 124 19.70 26.33 -22.89
N VAL A 125 19.17 27.55 -22.95
CA VAL A 125 19.11 28.34 -24.19
C VAL A 125 20.51 28.68 -24.71
N LYS A 126 21.48 28.96 -23.83
CA LYS A 126 22.87 29.27 -24.23
C LYS A 126 23.65 28.03 -24.68
N GLU A 127 23.48 26.92 -23.98
CA GLU A 127 24.28 25.71 -24.22
C GLU A 127 23.68 24.80 -25.30
N TYR A 128 22.36 24.80 -25.47
CA TYR A 128 21.68 23.86 -26.35
C TYR A 128 21.55 24.41 -27.77
N LYS A 129 22.18 23.73 -28.73
CA LYS A 129 22.06 24.03 -30.15
C LYS A 129 20.83 23.32 -30.72
N ILE A 130 19.82 24.09 -31.11
CA ILE A 130 18.62 23.57 -31.78
C ILE A 130 18.93 23.39 -33.27
N GLU A 131 18.73 22.19 -33.79
CA GLU A 131 18.78 21.93 -35.23
C GLU A 131 17.42 22.24 -35.84
N VAL A 132 17.34 23.37 -36.55
CA VAL A 132 16.09 23.82 -37.19
C VAL A 132 15.93 23.08 -38.52
N LEU A 133 15.00 22.12 -38.56
CA LEU A 133 14.68 21.38 -39.79
C LEU A 133 13.82 22.21 -40.75
N ASN A 134 12.93 23.06 -40.22
CA ASN A 134 12.04 23.92 -41.00
C ASN A 134 11.91 25.29 -40.31
N GLU A 135 11.94 26.36 -41.09
CA GLU A 135 11.81 27.71 -40.55
C GLU A 135 10.39 27.99 -40.01
N PRO A 136 10.27 28.79 -38.93
CA PRO A 136 8.97 29.21 -38.41
C PRO A 136 8.17 30.01 -39.45
N ARG A 137 6.91 29.64 -39.67
CA ARG A 137 6.03 30.36 -40.62
C ARG A 137 5.26 31.48 -39.90
N PRO A 138 5.22 32.69 -40.47
CA PRO A 138 4.52 33.81 -39.85
C PRO A 138 3.02 33.53 -39.72
N GLY A 139 2.43 33.95 -38.60
CA GLY A 139 0.99 33.81 -38.33
C GLY A 139 0.51 32.40 -37.96
N LYS A 140 1.40 31.43 -37.75
CA LYS A 140 1.05 30.08 -37.28
C LYS A 140 1.35 29.89 -35.79
N LYS A 141 0.51 29.09 -35.12
CA LYS A 141 0.67 28.75 -33.70
C LYS A 141 1.75 27.66 -33.55
N LEU A 142 2.44 27.66 -32.40
CA LEU A 142 3.38 26.62 -32.02
C LEU A 142 2.62 25.46 -31.38
N LEU A 143 2.90 24.23 -31.83
CA LEU A 143 2.40 22.99 -31.22
C LEU A 143 3.62 22.14 -30.84
N VAL A 144 3.68 21.72 -29.59
CA VAL A 144 4.72 20.82 -29.08
C VAL A 144 4.05 19.47 -28.81
N LEU A 145 4.61 18.40 -29.38
CA LEU A 145 4.08 17.03 -29.25
C LEU A 145 5.15 16.15 -28.66
N ASP A 146 4.76 15.33 -27.69
CA ASP A 146 5.59 14.22 -27.23
C ASP A 146 5.54 13.07 -28.24
N VAL A 147 6.56 12.22 -28.26
CA VAL A 147 6.64 11.09 -29.19
C VAL A 147 6.00 9.86 -28.57
N ASP A 148 6.36 9.55 -27.33
CA ASP A 148 5.88 8.37 -26.62
C ASP A 148 4.46 8.60 -26.10
N TYR A 149 3.54 7.67 -26.41
CA TYR A 149 2.13 7.67 -26.02
C TYR A 149 1.26 8.83 -26.52
N THR A 150 1.85 9.88 -27.10
CA THR A 150 1.12 10.97 -27.79
C THR A 150 1.02 10.70 -29.30
N LEU A 151 2.12 10.28 -29.95
CA LEU A 151 2.13 9.94 -31.37
C LEU A 151 2.26 8.43 -31.61
N PHE A 152 3.03 7.73 -30.79
CA PHE A 152 3.19 6.28 -30.88
C PHE A 152 2.73 5.58 -29.60
N GLY A 153 1.70 4.73 -29.72
CA GLY A 153 1.29 3.82 -28.65
C GLY A 153 2.22 2.61 -28.58
N LYS A 154 2.64 2.20 -27.38
CA LYS A 154 3.33 0.93 -27.18
C LYS A 154 2.35 -0.24 -27.39
N TRP A 155 2.10 -0.60 -28.64
CA TRP A 155 1.63 -1.94 -28.94
C TRP A 155 2.86 -2.84 -28.92
N THR A 156 3.05 -3.52 -27.80
CA THR A 156 3.96 -4.65 -27.70
C THR A 156 3.63 -5.61 -28.84
N TRP A 157 4.58 -5.85 -29.72
CA TRP A 157 4.57 -6.97 -30.65
C TRP A 157 4.43 -8.26 -29.85
N GLN A 158 3.20 -8.75 -29.71
CA GLN A 158 2.96 -10.13 -29.32
C GLN A 158 3.15 -10.92 -30.61
N SER A 159 4.28 -11.64 -30.68
CA SER A 159 4.70 -12.48 -31.79
C SER A 159 3.55 -13.37 -32.28
N PHE A 160 3.25 -13.29 -33.57
CA PHE A 160 2.63 -14.38 -34.31
C PHE A 160 3.70 -15.38 -34.73
#